data_AF-A0A9Q3EY57-F1
#
_entry.id   AF-A0A9Q3EY57-F1
#
_cell.length_a   1.000
_cell.length_b   1.000
_cell.length_c   1.000
_cell.angle_alpha   90.00
_cell.angle_beta   90.00
_cell.angle_gamma   90.00
#
_symmetry.space_group_name_H-M   'P 1'
#
loop_
_entity.id
_entity.type
_entity.pdbx_description
1 polymer ?
#
loop_
_entity_poly.entity_id
_entity_poly.type
_entity_poly.pdbx_seq_one_letter_code
_entity_poly.pdbx_strand_id
1 'polypeptide(L)'
;MSSMYCNGTPTNYHKAKSTAQAAEWMEACKEELRNLKGMGVWEEVEGDNTIQILGTQWVFALKSDSDSRPIRHKARLVVQGH
;
A
#
# COMPACT_ATOMS: atom_id res chain seq x y z
N MET A 1 -5.16 -4.19 -22.46
CA MET A 1 -4.84 -4.56 -21.07
C MET A 1 -3.41 -4.14 -20.81
N SER A 2 -3.20 -2.88 -20.40
CA SER A 2 -1.85 -2.34 -20.22
C SER A 2 -1.33 -2.78 -18.85
N SER A 3 -0.20 -3.47 -18.84
CA SER A 3 0.44 -4.04 -17.65
C SER A 3 0.60 -2.98 -16.56
N MET A 4 -0.19 -3.09 -15.49
CA MET A 4 -0.09 -2.23 -14.29
C MET A 4 1.15 -2.51 -13.44
N TYR A 5 2.05 -3.38 -13.90
CA TYR A 5 3.28 -3.74 -13.19
C TYR A 5 4.47 -3.24 -14.01
N CYS A 6 4.99 -2.07 -13.63
CA CYS A 6 6.30 -1.64 -14.07
C CYS A 6 7.36 -2.34 -13.20
N ASN A 7 8.51 -2.67 -13.80
CA ASN A 7 9.63 -3.43 -13.20
C ASN A 7 10.29 -2.78 -11.95
N GLY A 8 9.68 -1.75 -11.35
CA GLY A 8 10.16 -1.03 -10.16
C GLY A 8 9.16 -0.98 -9.00
N THR A 9 7.97 -1.58 -9.10
CA THR A 9 7.03 -1.61 -7.98
C THR A 9 7.42 -2.66 -6.93
N PRO A 10 7.54 -2.28 -5.64
CA PRO A 10 7.83 -3.23 -4.58
C PRO A 10 6.63 -4.15 -4.35
N THR A 11 6.90 -5.43 -4.10
CA THR A 11 5.84 -6.43 -3.89
C THR A 11 5.34 -6.50 -2.45
N ASN A 12 6.06 -5.89 -1.50
CA ASN A 12 5.71 -5.84 -0.09
C ASN A 12 6.34 -4.62 0.59
N TYR A 13 5.90 -4.33 1.81
CA TYR A 13 6.33 -3.15 2.57
C TYR A 13 7.84 -3.12 2.83
N HIS A 14 8.44 -4.27 3.16
CA HIS A 14 9.88 -4.39 3.39
C HIS A 14 10.68 -3.99 2.15
N LYS A 15 10.32 -4.51 0.98
CA LYS A 15 10.95 -4.14 -0.29
C LYS A 15 10.74 -2.66 -0.59
N ALA A 16 9.55 -2.11 -0.34
CA ALA A 16 9.26 -0.70 -0.56
C ALA A 16 10.22 0.19 0.25
N LYS A 17 10.44 -0.15 1.52
CA LYS A 17 11.35 0.53 2.43
C LYS A 17 12.83 0.42 2.02
N SER A 18 13.20 -0.65 1.30
CA SER A 18 14.55 -0.87 0.80
C SER A 18 14.82 -0.26 -0.58
N THR A 19 13.83 0.38 -1.22
CA THR A 19 14.04 1.06 -2.50
C THR A 19 14.61 2.48 -2.31
N ALA A 20 15.23 3.02 -3.36
CA ALA A 20 15.64 4.43 -3.36
C ALA A 20 14.45 5.40 -3.22
N GLN A 21 13.23 4.95 -3.58
CA GLN A 21 11.98 5.71 -3.49
C GLN A 21 11.19 5.39 -2.21
N ALA A 22 11.89 4.93 -1.15
CA ALA A 22 11.25 4.51 0.09
C ALA A 22 10.42 5.61 0.75
N ALA A 23 10.84 6.87 0.61
CA ALA A 23 10.12 8.02 1.15
C ALA A 23 8.75 8.17 0.48
N GLU A 24 8.70 8.08 -0.85
CA GLU A 24 7.49 8.21 -1.65
C GLU A 24 6.53 7.05 -1.41
N TRP A 25 7.04 5.83 -1.29
CA TRP A 25 6.22 4.68 -0.92
C TRP A 25 5.66 4.80 0.50
N MET A 26 6.45 5.31 1.44
CA MET A 26 6.02 5.46 2.83
C MET A 26 5.00 6.60 2.98
N GLU A 27 5.14 7.69 2.25
CA GLU A 27 4.10 8.73 2.17
C GLU A 27 2.82 8.19 1.55
N ALA A 28 2.89 7.36 0.50
CA ALA A 28 1.71 6.70 -0.07
C ALA A 28 1.01 5.77 0.95
N CYS A 29 1.76 5.04 1.78
CA CYS A 29 1.19 4.23 2.86
C CYS A 29 0.50 5.10 3.93
N LYS A 30 1.13 6.21 4.34
CA LYS A 30 0.56 7.14 5.32
C LYS A 30 -0.72 7.80 4.79
N GLU A 31 -0.74 8.20 3.52
CA GLU A 31 -1.92 8.75 2.86
C GLU A 31 -3.08 7.76 2.90
N GLU A 32 -2.84 6.48 2.56
CA GLU A 32 -3.87 5.45 2.64
C GLU A 32 -4.38 5.24 4.07
N LEU A 33 -3.49 5.17 5.07
CA LEU A 33 -3.91 5.05 6.48
C LEU A 33 -4.75 6.25 6.94
N ARG A 34 -4.38 7.48 6.55
CA ARG A 34 -5.17 8.68 6.83
C ARG A 34 -6.54 8.62 6.17
N ASN A 35 -6.61 8.15 4.93
CA ASN A 35 -7.88 7.99 4.22
C ASN A 35 -8.77 6.94 4.91
N LEU A 36 -8.21 5.80 5.33
CA LEU A 36 -8.94 4.76 6.05
C LEU A 36 -9.48 5.29 7.39
N LYS A 37 -8.65 6.03 8.16
CA LYS A 37 -9.08 6.69 9.40
C LYS A 37 -10.17 7.74 9.14
N GLY A 38 -10.02 8.54 8.08
CA GLY A 38 -11.01 9.57 7.71
C GLY A 38 -12.35 9.01 7.23
N MET A 39 -12.36 7.83 6.63
CA MET A 39 -13.60 7.15 6.22
C MET A 39 -14.33 6.49 7.40
N GLY A 40 -13.71 6.34 8.57
CA GLY A 40 -14.31 5.71 9.74
C GLY A 40 -14.66 4.23 9.55
N VAL A 41 -14.08 3.59 8.54
CA VAL A 41 -14.33 2.17 8.21
C VAL A 41 -13.43 1.20 8.98
N TRP A 42 -12.43 1.69 9.70
CA TRP A 42 -11.51 0.89 10.51
C TRP A 42 -11.22 1.56 11.84
N GLU A 43 -11.11 0.74 12.89
CA GLU A 43 -10.64 1.12 14.21
C GLU A 43 -9.33 0.39 14.51
N GLU A 44 -8.38 1.12 15.10
CA GLU A 44 -7.12 0.55 15.57
C GLU A 44 -7.36 -0.01 16.97
N VAL A 45 -7.49 -1.34 17.05
CA VAL A 45 -7.70 -2.05 18.32
C VAL A 45 -6.41 -2.70 18.78
N GLU A 46 -6.18 -2.75 20.10
CA GLU A 46 -5.11 -3.57 20.66
C GLU A 46 -5.43 -5.05 20.41
N GLY A 47 -4.40 -5.83 20.08
CA GLY A 47 -4.57 -7.26 19.80
C GLY A 47 -4.98 -8.01 21.05
N ASP A 48 -6.27 -8.28 21.21
CA ASP A 48 -6.76 -9.25 22.18
C ASP A 48 -6.69 -10.65 21.56
N ASN A 49 -6.23 -11.63 22.34
CA ASN A 49 -6.19 -13.05 21.95
C ASN A 49 -7.58 -13.63 21.65
N THR A 50 -8.65 -12.88 21.95
CA THR A 50 -10.03 -13.22 21.63
C THR A 50 -10.44 -12.82 20.20
N ILE A 51 -9.68 -11.96 19.52
CA ILE A 51 -10.03 -11.43 18.20
C ILE A 51 -9.20 -12.13 17.12
N GLN A 52 -9.89 -12.69 16.13
CA GLN A 52 -9.21 -13.25 14.96
C GLN A 52 -8.65 -12.12 14.09
N ILE A 53 -7.34 -11.91 14.17
CA ILE A 53 -6.64 -10.93 13.34
C ILE A 53 -6.58 -11.46 11.91
N LEU A 54 -7.21 -10.75 10.97
CA LEU A 54 -7.07 -11.04 9.56
C LEU A 54 -5.67 -10.64 9.09
N GLY A 55 -5.02 -11.51 8.32
CA GLY A 55 -3.76 -11.17 7.66
C GLY A 55 -3.97 -9.96 6.76
N THR A 56 -3.13 -8.94 6.89
CA THR A 56 -3.16 -7.76 6.00
C THR A 56 -1.88 -7.69 5.17
N GLN A 57 -2.00 -7.15 3.96
CA GLN A 57 -0.89 -6.99 3.04
C GLN A 57 -0.93 -5.62 2.38
N TRP A 58 0.26 -5.08 2.11
CA TRP A 58 0.41 -3.88 1.28
C TRP A 58 0.54 -4.24 -0.19
N VAL A 59 -0.27 -3.60 -1.03
CA VAL A 59 -0.18 -3.65 -2.48
C VAL A 59 0.28 -2.29 -2.99
N PHE A 60 1.36 -2.29 -3.76
CA PHE A 60 1.93 -1.08 -4.33
C PHE A 60 1.69 -1.03 -5.83
N ALA A 61 1.41 0.17 -6.33
CA ALA A 61 1.27 0.45 -7.74
C ALA A 61 1.92 1.79 -8.05
N LEU A 62 2.67 1.85 -9.14
CA LEU A 62 3.20 3.09 -9.67
C LEU A 62 2.32 3.51 -10.84
N LYS A 63 1.72 4.69 -10.76
CA LYS A 63 0.98 5.26 -11.88
C LYS A 63 1.94 5.99 -12.79
N SER A 64 2.00 5.54 -14.03
CA SER A 64 2.70 6.23 -15.11
C SER A 64 1.75 7.14 -15.88
N ASP A 65 2.26 8.24 -16.44
CA ASP A 65 1.53 9.07 -17.41
C ASP A 65 1.32 8.33 -18.73
N SER A 66 0.51 8.90 -19.64
CA SER A 66 0.44 8.49 -21.04
C SER A 66 1.82 8.50 -21.73
N ASP A 67 2.74 9.35 -21.25
CA ASP A 67 4.15 9.42 -21.67
C ASP A 67 5.10 8.52 -20.85
N SER A 68 4.57 7.53 -20.13
CA SER A 68 5.36 6.53 -19.39
C SER A 68 6.25 7.07 -18.25
N ARG A 69 6.05 8.34 -17.84
CA ARG A 69 6.75 8.93 -16.68
C ARG A 69 6.05 8.53 -15.39
N PRO A 70 6.77 8.13 -14.31
CA PRO A 70 6.13 7.85 -13.03
C PRO A 70 5.55 9.14 -12.45
N ILE A 71 4.22 9.26 -12.41
CA ILE A 71 3.53 10.43 -11.86
C ILE A 71 3.34 10.25 -10.36
N ARG A 72 2.91 9.06 -9.92
CA ARG A 72 2.46 8.90 -8.53
C ARG A 72 2.62 7.48 -7.99
N HIS A 73 3.19 7.42 -6.80
CA HIS A 73 3.23 6.25 -5.96
C HIS A 73 1.87 6.02 -5.31
N LYS A 74 1.35 4.80 -5.39
CA LYS A 74 0.09 4.40 -4.75
C LYS A 74 0.32 3.16 -3.90
N ALA A 75 -0.18 3.19 -2.67
CA ALA A 75 -0.21 2.05 -1.77
C ALA A 75 -1.68 1.75 -1.40
N ARG A 76 -1.98 0.47 -1.18
CA ARG A 76 -3.29 -0.01 -0.72
C ARG A 76 -3.07 -1.05 0.38
N LEU A 77 -3.80 -0.92 1.47
CA LEU A 77 -3.88 -1.96 2.50
C LEU A 77 -5.03 -2.90 2.13
N VAL A 78 -4.73 -4.19 2.00
CA VAL A 78 -5.73 -5.21 1.65
C VAL A 78 -5.70 -6.35 2.66
N VAL A 79 -6.82 -7.04 2.80
CA VAL A 79 -6.90 -8.28 3.58
C VAL A 79 -6.43 -9.45 2.70
N GLN A 80 -5.66 -10.36 3.29
CA GLN A 80 -5.31 -11.63 2.67
C GLN A 80 -6.55 -12.52 2.64
N GLY A 81 -7.00 -12.88 1.44
CA GLY A 81 -8.06 -13.88 1.26
C GLY A 81 -7.59 -15.26 1.72
N HIS A 82 -8.52 -16.05 2.24
CA HIS A 82 -8.28 -17.39 2.78
C HIS A 82 -8.57 -18.48 1.72
#